data_AF-A0A1G3K1L0-F1
#
_entry.id   AF-A0A1G3K1L0-F1
#
_cell.length_a   1.000
_cell.length_b   1.000
_cell.length_c   1.000
_cell.angle_alpha   90.00
_cell.angle_beta   90.00
_cell.angle_gamma   90.00
#
_symmetry.space_group_name_H-M   'P 1'
#
loop_
_entity.id
_entity.type
_entity.pdbx_description
1 polymer ?
#
loop_
_entity_poly.entity_id
_entity_poly.type
_entity_poly.pdbx_seq_one_letter_code
_entity_poly.pdbx_strand_id
1 'polypeptide(L)'
;MSILKSLKLAAAAPINPGALQHGFRVKLLRYLEEQKALAEAEIAGTSFQAMKKVTRTNAEGEKIRVDAPRTVRKGWFTDASGKMFFQLRYGSKPLEFAKGMNAVAVDSLADVPVIIGSIIEAINAGELDPQLTAAIAERKANFKPKAKKAGA
;
A
#
# COMPACT_ATOMS: atom_id res chain seq x y z
N MET A 1 -35.25 8.46 -38.66
CA MET A 1 -34.26 7.36 -38.73
C MET A 1 -33.36 7.42 -37.50
N SER A 2 -32.87 6.29 -37.00
CA SER A 2 -32.07 6.26 -35.76
C SER A 2 -30.59 6.49 -36.04
N ILE A 3 -30.03 7.55 -35.45
CA ILE A 3 -28.61 7.98 -35.56
C ILE A 3 -27.64 6.88 -35.11
N LEU A 4 -28.05 6.01 -34.19
CA LEU A 4 -27.20 4.90 -33.73
C LEU A 4 -26.87 3.89 -34.83
N LYS A 5 -27.73 3.76 -35.86
CA LYS A 5 -27.52 2.81 -36.97
C LYS A 5 -26.50 3.30 -38.01
N SER A 6 -26.16 4.58 -38.04
CA SER A 6 -25.13 5.13 -38.95
C SER A 6 -23.72 5.11 -38.33
N LEU A 7 -23.59 4.74 -37.06
CA LEU A 7 -22.30 4.69 -36.37
C LEU A 7 -21.66 3.30 -36.52
N LYS A 8 -20.34 3.29 -36.70
CA LYS A 8 -19.54 2.06 -36.78
C LYS A 8 -19.17 1.62 -35.37
N LEU A 9 -20.02 0.80 -34.77
CA LEU A 9 -19.83 0.31 -33.40
C LEU A 9 -18.73 -0.77 -33.37
N ALA A 10 -17.85 -0.66 -32.39
CA ALA A 10 -16.78 -1.63 -32.15
C ALA A 10 -16.59 -1.85 -30.65
N ALA A 11 -16.24 -3.08 -30.26
CA ALA A 11 -15.80 -3.38 -28.91
C ALA A 11 -14.33 -2.99 -28.77
N ALA A 12 -14.05 -1.97 -27.96
CA ALA A 12 -12.70 -1.51 -27.66
C ALA A 12 -12.51 -1.41 -26.15
N ALA A 13 -11.34 -1.79 -25.65
CA ALA A 13 -10.91 -1.57 -24.28
C ALA A 13 -9.59 -0.79 -24.30
N PRO A 14 -9.45 0.31 -23.55
CA PRO A 14 -8.19 1.05 -23.49
C PRO A 14 -7.10 0.16 -22.89
N ILE A 15 -6.02 -0.04 -23.63
CA ILE A 15 -4.81 -0.66 -23.09
C ILE A 15 -4.10 0.41 -22.28
N ASN A 16 -3.96 0.19 -20.97
CA ASN A 16 -3.31 1.13 -20.07
C ASN A 16 -2.06 0.44 -19.50
N PRO A 17 -1.01 0.24 -20.34
CA PRO A 17 0.08 -0.69 -20.05
C PRO A 17 0.86 -0.32 -18.78
N GLY A 18 0.86 0.95 -18.36
CA GLY A 18 1.49 1.41 -17.12
C GLY A 18 0.56 1.60 -15.92
N ALA A 19 -0.77 1.64 -16.11
CA ALA A 19 -1.68 2.08 -15.04
C ALA A 19 -1.70 1.13 -13.84
N LEU A 20 -1.53 -0.18 -14.07
CA LEU A 20 -1.49 -1.16 -13.01
C LEU A 20 -0.16 -1.08 -12.24
N GLN A 21 0.99 -1.25 -12.91
CA GLN A 21 2.31 -1.21 -12.27
C GLN A 21 2.54 0.13 -11.55
N HIS A 22 2.25 1.25 -12.21
CA HIS A 22 2.38 2.58 -11.63
C HIS A 22 1.44 2.76 -10.42
N GLY A 23 0.19 2.29 -10.52
CA GLY A 23 -0.77 2.37 -9.42
C GLY A 23 -0.37 1.58 -8.17
N PHE A 24 0.44 0.54 -8.29
CA PHE A 24 0.96 -0.22 -7.15
C PHE A 24 2.20 0.43 -6.54
N ARG A 25 3.15 0.91 -7.35
CA ARG A 25 4.30 1.68 -6.87
C ARG A 25 3.84 2.90 -6.07
N VAL A 26 2.87 3.67 -6.59
CA VAL A 26 2.28 4.83 -5.89
C VAL A 26 1.73 4.45 -4.49
N LYS A 27 1.16 3.26 -4.32
CA LYS A 27 0.67 2.82 -3.00
C LYS A 27 1.82 2.55 -2.02
N LEU A 28 2.92 1.95 -2.48
CA LEU A 28 4.10 1.73 -1.66
C LEU A 28 4.80 3.04 -1.32
N LEU A 29 4.97 3.93 -2.30
CA LEU A 29 5.56 5.25 -2.10
C LEU A 29 4.78 6.05 -1.06
N ARG A 30 3.45 6.10 -1.17
CA ARG A 30 2.61 6.75 -0.15
C ARG A 30 2.74 6.11 1.23
N TYR A 31 2.84 4.78 1.31
CA TYR A 31 3.09 4.10 2.58
C TYR A 31 4.44 4.50 3.17
N LEU A 32 5.49 4.52 2.35
CA LEU A 32 6.85 4.87 2.76
C LEU A 32 6.95 6.33 3.23
N GLU A 33 6.35 7.27 2.52
CA GLU A 33 6.31 8.67 2.97
C GLU A 33 5.58 8.84 4.30
N GLU A 34 4.47 8.11 4.50
CA GLU A 34 3.76 8.12 5.78
C GLU A 34 4.61 7.52 6.91
N GLN A 35 5.36 6.45 6.64
CA GLN A 35 6.30 5.87 7.63
C GLN A 35 7.46 6.81 7.93
N LYS A 36 7.99 7.50 6.92
CA LYS A 36 9.05 8.49 7.07
C LYS A 36 8.60 9.63 7.98
N ALA A 37 7.45 10.22 7.69
CA ALA A 37 6.88 11.29 8.51
C ALA A 37 6.57 10.84 9.95
N LEU A 38 6.08 9.60 10.13
CA LEU A 38 5.87 9.03 11.46
C LEU A 38 7.20 8.88 12.23
N ALA A 39 8.27 8.40 11.57
CA ALA A 39 9.57 8.23 12.19
C ALA A 39 10.20 9.58 12.56
N GLU A 40 10.15 10.56 11.65
CA GLU A 40 10.62 11.93 11.88
C GLU A 40 9.88 12.59 13.05
N ALA A 41 8.56 12.42 13.13
CA ALA A 41 7.78 12.94 14.24
C ALA A 41 8.19 12.31 15.58
N GLU A 42 8.41 10.99 15.60
CA GLU A 42 8.83 10.27 16.81
C GLU A 42 10.26 10.66 17.25
N ILE A 43 11.19 10.83 16.30
CA ILE A 43 12.54 11.36 16.55
C ILE A 43 12.46 12.77 17.15
N ALA A 44 11.58 13.62 16.62
CA ALA A 44 11.38 14.98 17.11
C ALA A 44 10.56 15.07 18.41
N GLY A 45 10.03 13.95 18.92
CA GLY A 45 9.16 13.94 20.11
C GLY A 45 7.79 14.59 19.88
N THR A 46 7.32 14.65 18.63
CA THR A 46 6.03 15.23 18.23
C THR A 46 5.01 14.16 17.85
N SER A 47 3.72 14.50 17.87
CA SER A 47 2.66 13.57 17.48
C SER A 47 2.40 13.58 15.97
N PHE A 48 2.44 12.42 15.33
CA PHE A 48 1.95 12.24 13.97
C PHE A 48 0.50 11.75 13.94
N GLN A 49 -0.37 12.43 13.19
CA GLN A 49 -1.74 11.99 12.93
C GLN A 49 -2.00 11.89 11.43
N ALA A 50 -2.40 10.70 10.98
CA ALA A 50 -2.87 10.50 9.61
C ALA A 50 -4.40 10.58 9.56
N MET A 51 -4.94 11.11 8.46
CA MET A 51 -6.38 11.15 8.21
C MET A 51 -6.79 10.08 7.21
N LYS A 52 -8.03 9.59 7.34
CA LYS A 52 -8.69 8.74 6.35
C LYS A 52 -10.10 9.24 6.07
N LYS A 53 -10.53 9.15 4.80
CA LYS A 53 -11.93 9.36 4.44
C LYS A 53 -12.77 8.18 4.90
N VAL A 54 -13.80 8.46 5.67
CA VAL A 54 -14.82 7.49 6.12
C VAL A 54 -16.20 7.99 5.73
N THR A 55 -17.09 7.05 5.39
CA THR A 55 -18.50 7.39 5.19
C THR A 55 -19.20 7.38 6.54
N ARG A 56 -19.90 8.45 6.88
CA ARG A 56 -20.74 8.57 8.09
C ARG A 56 -22.13 9.06 7.70
N THR A 57 -23.12 8.70 8.50
CA THR A 57 -24.48 9.24 8.36
C THR A 57 -24.55 10.56 9.12
N ASN A 58 -25.03 11.62 8.47
CA ASN A 58 -25.30 12.92 9.13
C ASN A 58 -26.62 12.89 9.91
N ALA A 59 -26.97 14.00 10.56
CA ALA A 59 -28.19 14.10 11.35
C ALA A 59 -29.46 13.95 10.48
N GLU A 60 -29.34 14.26 9.20
CA GLU A 60 -30.39 14.21 8.18
C GLU A 60 -30.57 12.80 7.55
N GLY A 61 -29.76 11.81 7.96
CA GLY A 61 -29.83 10.44 7.46
C GLY A 61 -29.05 10.17 6.16
N GLU A 62 -28.34 11.15 5.64
CA GLU A 62 -27.54 11.06 4.41
C GLU A 62 -26.12 10.54 4.67
N LYS A 63 -25.57 9.78 3.72
CA LYS A 63 -24.20 9.26 3.79
C LYS A 63 -23.20 10.28 3.24
N ILE A 64 -22.46 10.93 4.12
CA ILE A 64 -21.41 11.89 3.78
C ILE A 64 -20.01 11.28 3.95
N ARG A 65 -19.04 11.76 3.15
CA ARG A 65 -17.62 11.42 3.32
C ARG A 65 -16.96 12.48 4.19
N VAL A 66 -16.39 12.07 5.32
CA VAL A 66 -15.67 12.95 6.25
C VAL A 66 -14.26 12.43 6.50
N ASP A 67 -13.34 13.33 6.82
CA ASP A 67 -12.00 12.97 7.27
C ASP A 67 -12.04 12.57 8.75
N ALA A 68 -11.44 11.44 9.08
CA ALA A 68 -11.33 10.95 10.44
C ALA A 68 -9.88 10.54 10.74
N PRO A 69 -9.39 10.75 11.96
CA PRO A 69 -8.05 10.33 12.33
C PRO A 69 -7.91 8.80 12.24
N ARG A 70 -6.71 8.37 11.85
CA ARG A 70 -6.29 6.98 11.92
C ARG A 70 -4.90 6.88 12.54
N THR A 71 -4.71 5.84 13.31
CA THR A 71 -3.38 5.44 13.76
C THR A 71 -2.62 4.81 12.60
N VAL A 72 -1.38 5.24 12.42
CA VAL A 72 -0.45 4.58 11.52
C VAL A 72 0.32 3.53 12.32
N ARG A 73 0.29 2.30 11.84
CA ARG A 73 1.13 1.24 12.40
C ARG A 73 2.58 1.53 12.05
N LYS A 74 3.47 1.52 13.05
CA LYS A 74 4.92 1.60 12.85
C LYS A 74 5.40 0.47 11.96
N GLY A 75 6.19 0.83 10.94
CA GLY A 75 6.84 -0.07 10.01
C GLY A 75 8.14 -0.65 10.58
N TRP A 76 8.62 -0.12 11.70
CA TRP A 76 9.79 -0.63 12.41
C TRP A 76 9.40 -1.32 13.72
N PHE A 77 10.28 -2.20 14.17
CA PHE A 77 10.17 -2.93 15.43
C PHE A 77 11.56 -3.34 15.93
N THR A 78 11.64 -3.62 17.23
CA THR A 78 12.81 -4.22 17.87
C THR A 78 12.51 -5.70 18.14
N ASP A 79 13.45 -6.57 17.82
CA ASP A 79 13.32 -8.00 18.11
C ASP A 79 13.73 -8.35 19.55
N ALA A 80 13.64 -9.63 19.90
CA ALA A 80 14.03 -10.12 21.23
C ALA A 80 15.54 -9.97 21.53
N SER A 81 16.38 -9.78 20.51
CA SER A 81 17.82 -9.53 20.66
C SER A 81 18.16 -8.04 20.85
N GLY A 82 17.15 -7.16 20.82
CA GLY A 82 17.34 -5.72 20.89
C GLY A 82 17.71 -5.07 19.56
N LYS A 83 17.73 -5.82 18.46
CA LYS A 83 18.03 -5.28 17.12
C LYS A 83 16.79 -4.68 16.50
N MET A 84 16.94 -3.55 15.82
CA MET A 84 15.84 -2.85 15.18
C MET A 84 15.79 -3.16 13.68
N PHE A 85 14.57 -3.24 13.15
CA PHE A 85 14.31 -3.57 11.75
C PHE A 85 13.23 -2.67 11.18
N PHE A 86 13.38 -2.29 9.91
CA PHE A 86 12.32 -1.69 9.11
C PHE A 86 11.70 -2.73 8.18
N GLN A 87 10.37 -2.77 8.11
CA GLN A 87 9.63 -3.72 7.30
C GLN A 87 8.65 -3.00 6.37
N LEU A 88 8.88 -3.11 5.08
CA LEU A 88 7.96 -2.67 4.05
C LEU A 88 6.72 -3.59 4.03
N ARG A 89 5.52 -3.01 3.95
CA ARG A 89 4.26 -3.76 3.92
C ARG A 89 3.43 -3.42 2.70
N TYR A 90 2.86 -4.46 2.09
CA TYR A 90 1.83 -4.30 1.08
C TYR A 90 0.48 -4.77 1.62
N GLY A 91 -0.36 -3.81 2.01
CA GLY A 91 -1.58 -4.09 2.76
C GLY A 91 -1.26 -4.60 4.16
N SER A 92 -1.80 -5.75 4.55
CA SER A 92 -1.57 -6.34 5.87
C SER A 92 -0.29 -7.19 5.96
N LYS A 93 0.33 -7.55 4.83
CA LYS A 93 1.47 -8.47 4.79
C LYS A 93 2.80 -7.75 4.59
N PRO A 94 3.89 -8.21 5.23
CA PRO A 94 5.25 -7.82 4.86
C PRO A 94 5.53 -8.12 3.39
N LEU A 95 6.27 -7.24 2.73
CA LEU A 95 6.86 -7.49 1.42
C LEU A 95 8.26 -8.06 1.64
N GLU A 96 8.59 -9.13 0.93
CA GLU A 96 9.96 -9.64 0.87
C GLU A 96 10.79 -8.80 -0.09
N PHE A 97 12.03 -8.48 0.28
CA PHE A 97 13.03 -7.87 -0.61
C PHE A 97 13.77 -8.96 -1.39
N ALA A 98 14.07 -10.07 -0.71
CA ALA A 98 14.60 -11.30 -1.27
C ALA A 98 13.91 -12.49 -0.58
N LYS A 99 14.07 -13.70 -1.13
CA LYS A 99 13.40 -14.90 -0.61
C LYS A 99 13.69 -15.09 0.88
N GLY A 100 12.64 -15.02 1.70
CA GLY A 100 12.71 -15.16 3.16
C GLY A 100 13.23 -13.92 3.90
N MET A 101 13.54 -12.82 3.21
CA MET A 101 14.08 -11.59 3.78
C MET A 101 13.05 -10.46 3.63
N ASN A 102 12.32 -10.17 4.71
CA ASN A 102 11.18 -9.25 4.72
C ASN A 102 11.41 -7.95 5.51
N ALA A 103 12.63 -7.71 5.95
CA ALA A 103 12.98 -6.54 6.74
C ALA A 103 14.44 -6.14 6.49
N VAL A 104 14.73 -4.86 6.70
CA VAL A 104 16.07 -4.28 6.64
C VAL A 104 16.51 -3.96 8.06
N ALA A 105 17.71 -4.38 8.45
CA ALA A 105 18.28 -4.04 9.75
C ALA A 105 18.66 -2.56 9.80
N VAL A 106 18.42 -1.93 10.94
CA VAL A 106 18.74 -0.52 11.21
C VAL A 106 19.27 -0.42 12.63
N ASP A 107 20.25 0.45 12.86
CA ASP A 107 20.91 0.56 14.16
C ASP A 107 20.04 1.34 15.17
N SER A 108 19.28 2.32 14.68
CA SER A 108 18.45 3.19 15.50
C SER A 108 17.24 3.74 14.76
N LEU A 109 16.31 4.38 15.51
CA LEU A 109 15.17 5.08 14.95
C LEU A 109 15.57 6.16 13.92
N ALA A 110 16.74 6.80 14.13
CA ALA A 110 17.25 7.83 13.23
C ALA A 110 17.59 7.30 11.83
N ASP A 111 17.85 6.00 11.69
CA ASP A 111 18.19 5.37 10.41
C ASP A 111 16.96 4.98 9.58
N VAL A 112 15.76 5.00 10.20
CA VAL A 112 14.51 4.62 9.54
C VAL A 112 14.16 5.57 8.37
N PRO A 113 14.18 6.91 8.53
CA PRO A 113 13.96 7.83 7.41
C PRO A 113 14.98 7.64 6.26
N VAL A 114 16.23 7.32 6.60
CA VAL A 114 17.33 7.12 5.64
C VAL A 114 17.07 5.89 4.80
N ILE A 115 16.82 4.74 5.43
CA ILE A 115 16.57 3.50 4.69
C ILE A 115 15.27 3.58 3.87
N ILE A 116 14.25 4.29 4.37
CA ILE A 116 13.04 4.56 3.59
C ILE A 116 13.37 5.33 2.31
N GLY A 117 14.27 6.32 2.37
CA GLY A 117 14.75 7.05 1.20
C GLY A 117 15.36 6.12 0.15
N SER A 118 16.26 5.23 0.56
CA SER A 118 16.87 4.25 -0.35
C SER A 118 15.84 3.28 -0.96
N ILE A 119 14.85 2.84 -0.17
CA ILE A 119 13.78 1.96 -0.69
C ILE A 119 12.89 2.71 -1.70
N ILE A 120 12.61 4.00 -1.48
CA ILE A 120 11.88 4.85 -2.43
C ILE A 120 12.62 4.92 -3.76
N GLU A 121 13.94 5.14 -3.74
CA GLU A 121 14.78 5.17 -4.94
C GLU A 121 14.72 3.83 -5.69
N ALA A 122 14.89 2.71 -4.99
CA ALA A 122 14.79 1.36 -5.58
C ALA A 122 13.40 1.09 -6.20
N ILE A 123 12.31 1.54 -5.58
CA ILE A 123 10.96 1.44 -6.15
C ILE A 123 10.80 2.30 -7.41
N ASN A 124 11.35 3.52 -7.41
CA ASN A 124 11.30 4.40 -8.56
C ASN A 124 12.09 3.83 -9.75
N ALA A 125 13.25 3.22 -9.47
CA ALA A 125 14.05 2.46 -10.43
C ALA A 125 13.37 1.16 -10.90
N GLY A 126 12.33 0.69 -10.19
CA GLY A 126 11.59 -0.53 -10.53
C GLY A 126 12.23 -1.81 -10.03
N GLU A 127 13.20 -1.74 -9.11
CA GLU A 127 13.93 -2.90 -8.60
C GLU A 127 13.06 -3.85 -7.78
N LEU A 128 11.97 -3.34 -7.18
CA LEU A 128 11.03 -4.12 -6.38
C LEU A 128 9.80 -4.61 -7.19
N ASP A 129 9.76 -4.39 -8.50
CA ASP A 129 8.64 -4.79 -9.35
C ASP A 129 8.33 -6.30 -9.32
N PRO A 130 9.33 -7.21 -9.32
CA PRO A 130 9.08 -8.66 -9.22
C PRO A 130 8.37 -9.03 -7.91
N GLN A 131 8.87 -8.52 -6.78
CA GLN A 131 8.35 -8.76 -5.43
C GLN A 131 6.93 -8.19 -5.30
N LEU A 132 6.71 -6.99 -5.85
CA LEU A 132 5.40 -6.35 -5.87
C LEU A 132 4.40 -7.14 -6.72
N THR A 133 4.80 -7.60 -7.90
CA THR A 133 3.97 -8.42 -8.78
C THR A 133 3.52 -9.70 -8.09
N ALA A 134 4.45 -10.39 -7.41
CA ALA A 134 4.15 -11.57 -6.61
C ALA A 134 3.14 -11.27 -5.48
N ALA A 135 3.36 -10.19 -4.71
CA ALA A 135 2.47 -9.79 -3.62
C ALA A 135 1.05 -9.42 -4.11
N ILE A 136 0.93 -8.82 -5.30
CA ILE A 136 -0.37 -8.54 -5.93
C ILE A 136 -1.08 -9.83 -6.33
N ALA A 137 -0.36 -10.76 -6.96
CA ALA A 137 -0.91 -12.05 -7.36
C ALA A 137 -1.41 -12.84 -6.16
N GLU A 138 -0.60 -12.91 -5.10
CA GLU A 138 -0.96 -13.56 -3.84
C GLU A 138 -2.19 -12.92 -3.19
N ARG A 139 -2.23 -11.58 -3.12
CA ARG A 139 -3.39 -10.86 -2.61
C ARG A 139 -4.65 -11.20 -3.41
N LYS A 140 -4.59 -11.17 -4.75
CA LYS A 140 -5.74 -11.54 -5.61
C LYS A 140 -6.19 -12.98 -5.38
N ALA A 141 -5.26 -13.92 -5.19
CA ALA A 141 -5.58 -15.31 -4.89
C ALA A 141 -6.37 -15.44 -3.57
N ASN A 142 -5.98 -14.68 -2.54
CA ASN A 142 -6.64 -14.68 -1.23
C ASN A 142 -8.04 -14.03 -1.25
N PHE A 143 -8.34 -13.17 -2.23
CA PHE A 143 -9.65 -12.52 -2.37
C PHE A 143 -10.63 -13.28 -3.26
N LYS A 144 -10.25 -14.43 -3.87
CA LYS A 144 -11.22 -15.25 -4.60
C LYS A 144 -12.24 -15.81 -3.60
N PRO A 145 -13.56 -15.63 -3.82
CA PRO A 145 -14.56 -16.21 -2.93
C PRO A 145 -14.35 -17.72 -2.87
N LYS A 146 -14.27 -18.29 -1.65
CA LYS A 146 -14.30 -19.75 -1.52
C LYS A 146 -15.57 -20.21 -2.21
N ALA A 147 -15.44 -20.98 -3.29
CA ALA A 147 -16.58 -21.65 -3.91
C ALA A 147 -17.30 -22.39 -2.78
N LYS A 148 -18.58 -22.08 -2.58
CA LYS A 148 -19.45 -22.77 -1.63
C LYS A 148 -19.29 -24.26 -1.94
N LYS A 149 -18.69 -25.04 -1.03
CA LYS A 149 -18.72 -26.50 -1.14
C LYS A 149 -20.20 -26.86 -1.26
N ALA A 150 -20.65 -27.24 -2.44
CA ALA A 150 -21.95 -27.86 -2.61
C ALA A 150 -21.89 -29.13 -1.74
N GLY A 151 -22.74 -29.19 -0.73
CA GLY A 151 -22.83 -30.33 0.16
C GLY A 151 -23.09 -31.60 -0.63
N ALA A 152 -22.41 -32.67 -0.23
CA ALA A 152 -22.76 -34.05 -0.54
C ALA A 152 -24.07 -34.43 0.15
#